data_AF-A0A4R1B1E9-F1
#
_entry.id   AF-A0A4R1B1E9-F1
#
_cell.length_a   1.000
_cell.length_b   1.000
_cell.length_c   1.000
_cell.angle_alpha   90.00
_cell.angle_beta   90.00
_cell.angle_gamma   90.00
#
_symmetry.space_group_name_H-M   'P 1'
#
loop_
_entity.id
_entity.type
_entity.pdbx_description
1 polymer ?
#
loop_
_entity_poly.entity_id
_entity_poly.type
_entity_poly.pdbx_seq_one_letter_code
_entity_poly.pdbx_strand_id
1 'polypeptide(L)'
;MMRCSQCGREFTDAEQVACISGRIFGDECTDCYYWCEACGVYSLRMYRDVFAGPELEKDCEPISKTEGDRRIELIHRCPNPGDERCRCEAHREYFGEWLD
;
A
#
# COMPACT_ATOMS: atom_id res chain seq x y z
N MET A 1 0.85 3.60 -13.75
CA MET A 1 0.39 4.99 -13.52
C MET A 1 -0.90 4.91 -12.74
N MET A 2 -0.94 5.51 -11.54
CA MET A 2 -2.06 5.37 -10.61
C MET A 2 -3.14 6.42 -10.88
N ARG A 3 -4.40 6.11 -10.57
CA ARG A 3 -5.52 7.05 -10.67
C ARG A 3 -6.30 7.12 -9.38
N CYS A 4 -6.84 8.29 -9.07
CA CYS A 4 -7.77 8.48 -7.97
C CYS A 4 -8.99 7.58 -8.17
N SER A 5 -9.25 6.73 -7.19
CA SER A 5 -10.36 5.77 -7.20
C SER A 5 -11.74 6.44 -7.18
N GLN A 6 -11.83 7.75 -6.92
CA GLN A 6 -13.08 8.51 -6.93
C GLN A 6 -13.28 9.38 -8.18
N CYS A 7 -12.29 10.19 -8.57
CA CYS A 7 -12.44 11.13 -9.70
C CYS A 7 -11.65 10.74 -10.96
N GLY A 8 -10.82 9.69 -10.89
CA GLY A 8 -10.01 9.24 -12.03
C GLY A 8 -8.80 10.12 -12.36
N ARG A 9 -8.52 11.19 -11.60
CA ARG A 9 -7.30 11.99 -11.74
C ARG A 9 -6.06 11.09 -11.66
N GLU A 10 -5.12 11.26 -12.57
CA GLU A 10 -3.87 10.51 -12.55
C GLU A 10 -2.91 11.05 -11.47
N PHE A 11 -2.17 10.15 -10.84
CA PHE A 11 -1.08 10.44 -9.93
C PHE A 11 0.25 10.10 -10.59
N THR A 12 1.25 10.91 -10.26
CA THR A 12 2.66 10.64 -10.53
C THR A 12 3.30 9.86 -9.39
N ASP A 13 4.44 9.22 -9.64
CA ASP A 13 5.15 8.45 -8.60
C ASP A 13 5.63 9.34 -7.44
N ALA A 14 5.85 10.64 -7.71
CA ALA A 14 6.20 11.64 -6.68
C ALA A 14 5.03 11.98 -5.73
N GLU A 15 3.80 11.65 -6.10
CA GLU A 15 2.60 11.85 -5.26
C GLU A 15 2.28 10.64 -4.38
N GLN A 16 3.12 9.60 -4.43
CA GLN A 16 3.02 8.48 -3.50
C GLN A 16 3.30 8.96 -2.08
N VAL A 17 2.33 8.75 -1.19
CA VAL A 17 2.39 9.19 0.22
C VAL A 17 3.14 8.17 1.07
N ALA A 18 2.86 6.89 0.86
CA ALA A 18 3.57 5.80 1.52
C ALA A 18 3.49 4.53 0.69
N CYS A 19 4.41 3.61 0.95
CA CYS A 19 4.38 2.27 0.43
C CYS A 19 4.91 1.32 1.49
N ILE A 20 4.35 0.11 1.55
CA ILE A 20 4.83 -0.97 2.41
C ILE A 20 4.84 -2.28 1.64
N SER A 21 5.93 -3.02 1.79
CA SER A 21 6.14 -4.32 1.15
C SER A 21 6.23 -5.41 2.22
N GLY A 22 5.74 -6.60 1.92
CA GLY A 22 5.78 -7.76 2.79
C GLY A 22 5.69 -9.05 2.01
N ARG A 23 6.33 -10.11 2.52
CA ARG A 23 6.24 -11.44 1.92
C ARG A 23 5.22 -12.31 2.64
N ILE A 24 4.23 -12.82 1.91
CA ILE A 24 3.12 -13.63 2.43
C ILE A 24 3.03 -14.92 1.60
N PHE A 25 3.26 -16.07 2.23
CA PHE A 25 3.23 -17.39 1.57
C PHE A 25 4.12 -17.50 0.33
N GLY A 26 5.26 -16.81 0.32
CA GLY A 26 6.20 -16.76 -0.80
C GLY A 26 5.94 -15.65 -1.82
N ASP A 27 4.78 -14.99 -1.76
CA ASP A 27 4.42 -13.89 -2.67
C ASP A 27 4.88 -12.54 -2.09
N GLU A 28 5.47 -11.68 -2.91
CA GLU A 28 5.75 -10.30 -2.51
C GLU A 28 4.47 -9.47 -2.67
N CYS A 29 4.01 -8.85 -1.59
CA CYS A 29 2.87 -7.96 -1.56
C CYS A 29 3.34 -6.54 -1.28
N THR A 30 3.04 -5.61 -2.18
CA THR A 30 3.42 -4.20 -2.07
C THR A 30 2.19 -3.31 -2.20
N ASP A 31 1.90 -2.53 -1.16
CA ASP A 31 0.75 -1.64 -1.09
C ASP A 31 1.20 -0.17 -1.14
N CYS A 32 0.81 0.55 -2.20
CA CYS A 32 1.16 1.94 -2.44
C CYS A 32 -0.05 2.88 -2.26
N TYR A 33 0.11 3.92 -1.44
CA TYR A 33 -0.94 4.88 -1.09
C TYR A 33 -0.72 6.24 -1.76
N TYR A 34 -1.81 6.84 -2.23
CA TYR A 34 -1.85 8.15 -2.88
C TYR A 34 -2.97 8.99 -2.28
N TRP A 35 -2.76 10.28 -2.05
CA TRP A 35 -3.77 11.19 -1.50
C TRP A 35 -4.35 12.11 -2.57
N CYS A 36 -5.67 12.13 -2.71
CA CYS A 36 -6.36 13.06 -3.59
C CYS A 36 -6.89 14.26 -2.80
N GLU A 37 -6.20 15.42 -2.88
CA GLU A 37 -6.67 16.65 -2.22
C GLU A 37 -8.05 17.11 -2.69
N ALA A 38 -8.38 16.90 -3.97
CA ALA A 38 -9.66 17.33 -4.55
C ALA A 38 -10.85 16.50 -4.05
N CYS A 39 -10.64 15.21 -3.77
CA CYS A 39 -11.69 14.31 -3.33
C CYS A 39 -11.68 14.07 -1.82
N GLY A 40 -10.57 14.35 -1.14
CA GLY A 40 -10.41 14.08 0.28
C GLY A 40 -10.34 12.59 0.62
N VAL A 41 -9.83 11.77 -0.31
CA VAL A 41 -9.71 10.31 -0.14
C VAL A 41 -8.31 9.82 -0.49
N TYR A 42 -7.92 8.71 0.11
CA TYR A 42 -6.77 7.94 -0.29
C TYR A 42 -7.15 6.92 -1.37
N SER A 43 -6.25 6.71 -2.31
CA SER A 43 -6.31 5.62 -3.28
C SER A 43 -5.16 4.67 -3.02
N LEU A 44 -5.46 3.38 -3.03
CA LEU A 44 -4.52 2.30 -2.77
C LEU A 44 -4.34 1.49 -4.04
N ARG A 45 -3.08 1.25 -4.39
CA ARG A 45 -2.69 0.27 -5.39
C ARG A 45 -1.97 -0.89 -4.73
N MET A 46 -2.44 -2.09 -4.99
CA MET A 46 -1.82 -3.31 -4.52
C MET A 46 -1.07 -3.97 -5.67
N TYR A 47 0.18 -4.33 -5.42
CA TYR A 47 1.02 -5.14 -6.27
C TYR A 47 1.24 -6.48 -5.58
N ARG A 48 1.07 -7.58 -6.31
CA ARG A 48 1.47 -8.91 -5.86
C ARG A 48 2.33 -9.57 -6.92
N ASP A 49 3.61 -9.77 -6.60
CA ASP A 49 4.47 -10.68 -7.34
C ASP A 49 4.19 -12.09 -6.83
N VAL A 50 3.49 -12.86 -7.67
CA VAL A 50 3.00 -14.18 -7.32
C VAL A 50 4.06 -15.19 -7.71
N PHE A 51 4.58 -15.94 -6.74
CA PHE A 51 5.63 -16.94 -6.96
C PHE A 51 5.25 -17.95 -8.06
N ALA A 52 3.97 -18.30 -8.14
CA ALA A 52 3.42 -19.16 -9.17
C ALA A 52 2.14 -18.53 -9.77
N GLY A 53 2.31 -17.61 -10.73
CA GLY A 53 1.18 -17.02 -11.44
C GLY A 53 1.55 -15.76 -12.20
N PRO A 54 0.56 -15.09 -12.82
CA PRO A 54 0.75 -13.75 -13.32
C PRO A 54 0.86 -12.77 -12.14
N GLU A 55 1.73 -11.77 -12.29
CA GLU A 55 1.74 -10.59 -11.43
C GLU A 55 0.34 -9.96 -11.39
N LEU A 56 -0.06 -9.50 -10.21
CA LEU A 56 -1.36 -8.89 -10.01
C LEU A 56 -1.18 -7.43 -9.56
N GLU A 57 -1.75 -6.52 -10.33
CA GLU A 57 -1.90 -5.12 -9.97
C GLU A 57 -3.39 -4.81 -9.80
N LYS A 58 -3.78 -4.22 -8.67
CA LYS A 58 -5.17 -3.89 -8.37
C LYS A 58 -5.29 -2.53 -7.70
N ASP A 59 -6.11 -1.69 -8.31
CA ASP A 59 -6.57 -0.43 -7.70
C ASP A 59 -7.77 -0.71 -6.80
N CYS A 60 -7.72 -0.21 -5.57
CA CYS A 60 -8.74 -0.42 -4.56
C CYS A 60 -9.75 0.74 -4.50
N GLU A 61 -10.89 0.47 -3.85
CA GLU A 61 -11.91 1.48 -3.59
C GLU A 61 -11.35 2.67 -2.76
N PRO A 62 -11.97 3.85 -2.85
CA PRO A 62 -11.56 5.01 -2.06
C PRO A 62 -11.51 4.71 -0.56
N ILE A 63 -10.40 5.08 0.06
CA ILE A 63 -10.20 4.96 1.50
C ILE A 63 -10.43 6.34 2.12
N SER A 64 -11.27 6.41 3.15
CA SER A 64 -11.52 7.66 3.88
C SER A 64 -10.23 8.23 4.46
N LYS A 65 -10.16 9.56 4.64
CA LYS A 65 -8.99 10.22 5.23
C LYS A 65 -8.59 9.61 6.58
N THR A 66 -9.54 9.41 7.48
CA THR A 66 -9.27 8.86 8.83
C THR A 66 -8.63 7.48 8.79
N GLU A 67 -9.16 6.58 7.96
CA GLU A 67 -8.61 5.23 7.82
C GLU A 67 -7.25 5.25 7.11
N GLY A 68 -7.11 6.08 6.06
CA GLY A 68 -5.85 6.22 5.35
C GLY A 68 -4.75 6.78 6.25
N ASP A 69 -5.01 7.88 6.97
CA ASP A 69 -4.05 8.47 7.91
C ASP A 69 -3.56 7.44 8.94
N ARG A 70 -4.48 6.63 9.51
CA ARG A 70 -4.12 5.55 10.43
C ARG A 70 -3.14 4.55 9.81
N ARG A 71 -3.36 4.16 8.55
CA ARG A 71 -2.47 3.24 7.83
C ARG A 71 -1.13 3.88 7.49
N ILE A 72 -1.13 5.15 7.06
CA ILE A 72 0.11 5.90 6.76
C ILE A 72 0.95 6.06 8.03
N GLU A 73 0.33 6.42 9.15
CA GLU A 73 1.01 6.51 10.46
C GLU A 73 1.63 5.17 10.86
N LEU A 74 0.93 4.05 10.63
CA LEU A 74 1.46 2.72 10.87
C LEU A 74 2.70 2.44 10.00
N ILE A 75 2.62 2.70 8.68
CA ILE A 75 3.73 2.48 7.74
C ILE A 75 4.96 3.30 8.15
N HIS A 76 4.78 4.56 8.55
CA HIS A 76 5.88 5.44 8.96
C HIS A 76 6.57 5.04 10.27
N ARG A 77 6.02 4.10 11.06
CA ARG A 77 6.73 3.54 12.22
C ARG A 77 7.90 2.64 11.80
N CYS A 78 7.90 2.15 10.56
CA CYS A 78 9.01 1.38 10.02
C CYS A 78 10.03 2.30 9.34
N PRO A 79 11.34 2.20 9.66
CA PRO A 79 12.37 2.99 8.98
C PRO A 79 12.63 2.53 7.54
N ASN A 80 12.21 1.32 7.18
CA ASN A 80 12.34 0.78 5.84
C ASN A 80 11.09 -0.01 5.43
N PRO A 81 9.96 0.67 5.15
CA PRO A 81 8.69 0.01 4.91
C PRO A 81 8.66 -0.83 3.62
N GLY A 82 9.52 -0.52 2.64
CA GLY A 82 9.67 -1.28 1.40
C GLY A 82 10.51 -2.56 1.52
N ASP A 83 11.03 -2.90 2.70
CA ASP A 83 11.71 -4.18 2.92
C ASP A 83 10.68 -5.29 3.13
N GLU A 84 10.45 -6.09 2.10
CA GLU A 84 9.56 -7.27 2.10
C GLU A 84 9.88 -8.30 3.20
N ARG A 85 11.13 -8.31 3.68
CA ARG A 85 11.62 -9.25 4.71
C ARG A 85 11.56 -8.65 6.11
N CYS A 86 11.15 -7.38 6.24
CA CYS A 86 11.01 -6.76 7.53
C CYS A 86 9.90 -7.42 8.35
N ARG A 87 10.14 -7.60 9.65
CA ARG A 87 9.22 -8.23 10.61
C ARG A 87 8.99 -7.36 11.85
N CYS A 88 9.17 -6.05 11.70
CA CYS A 88 8.90 -5.12 12.78
C CYS A 88 7.40 -5.09 13.15
N GLU A 89 7.07 -4.49 14.28
CA GLU A 89 5.68 -4.39 14.77
C GLU A 89 4.76 -3.74 13.73
N ALA A 90 5.23 -2.71 13.01
CA ALA A 90 4.45 -2.05 11.97
C ALA A 90 4.07 -2.99 10.81
N HIS A 91 5.04 -3.77 10.32
CA HIS A 91 4.81 -4.77 9.27
C HIS A 91 3.86 -5.87 9.75
N ARG A 92 4.06 -6.38 10.97
CA ARG A 92 3.20 -7.42 11.55
C ARG A 92 1.76 -6.94 11.77
N GLU A 93 1.58 -5.73 12.28
CA GLU A 93 0.27 -5.11 12.46
C GLU A 93 -0.40 -4.86 11.10
N TYR A 94 0.35 -4.34 10.11
CA TYR A 94 -0.19 -4.03 8.78
C TYR A 94 -0.64 -5.30 8.03
N PHE A 95 0.20 -6.33 8.00
CA PHE A 95 -0.07 -7.58 7.30
C PHE A 95 -0.73 -8.65 8.18
N GLY A 96 -1.16 -8.33 9.41
CA GLY A 96 -1.95 -9.21 10.28
C GLY A 96 -1.29 -10.52 10.71
N GLU A 97 0.01 -10.51 11.02
CA GLU A 97 0.83 -11.70 11.40
C GLU A 97 0.94 -12.78 10.30
N TRP A 98 0.61 -12.45 9.04
CA TRP A 98 0.70 -13.36 7.89
C TRP A 98 2.06 -13.35 7.19
N LEU A 99 3.09 -12.72 7.78
CA LEU A 99 4.42 -12.59 7.18
C LEU A 99 5.25 -13.86 7.37
N ASP A 100 5.99 -14.25 6.31
CA ASP A 100 6.83 -15.47 6.30
C ASP A 100 8.05 -15.45 7.24
#